data_AF-A0A382BQD0-F1
#
_entry.id   AF-A0A382BQD0-F1
#
_cell.length_a   1.000
_cell.length_b   1.000
_cell.length_c   1.000
_cell.angle_alpha   90.00
_cell.angle_beta   90.00
_cell.angle_gamma   90.00
#
_symmetry.space_group_name_H-M   'P 1'
#
loop_
_entity.id
_entity.type
_entity.pdbx_description
1 polymer ?
#
loop_
_entity_poly.entity_id
_entity_poly.type
_entity_poly.pdbx_seq_one_letter_code
_entity_poly.pdbx_strand_id
1 'polypeptide(L)'
;MDSDKEKKTEITTGNNENEEIQYTSGNHPNSLANLTPFPKGVSGNPLGRPTKYENLKRALNELGDEETFDYWKKPEGTRREQVWKTIWKEAIRGDLKYVQLLAWLGCLDDSK
;
A
#
# COMPACT_ATOMS: atom_id res chain seq x y z
N MET A 1 11.43 -8.06 49.76
CA MET A 1 11.63 -9.08 50.80
C MET A 1 10.54 -10.10 50.58
N ASP A 2 10.74 -11.32 50.11
CA ASP A 2 11.93 -12.12 49.80
C ASP A 2 11.35 -13.21 48.87
N SER A 3 11.92 -13.42 47.68
CA SER A 3 12.94 -14.44 47.41
C SER A 3 12.47 -15.87 47.69
N ASP A 4 12.48 -16.63 46.59
CA ASP A 4 12.87 -18.03 46.50
C ASP A 4 12.05 -19.09 47.23
N LYS A 5 11.45 -20.00 46.44
CA LYS A 5 12.09 -21.31 46.28
C LYS A 5 11.48 -22.13 45.17
N GLU A 6 12.32 -22.45 44.19
CA GLU A 6 12.24 -23.70 43.47
C GLU A 6 12.12 -24.87 44.47
N LYS A 7 11.12 -25.74 44.26
CA LYS A 7 11.19 -27.12 44.70
C LYS A 7 10.99 -28.02 43.50
N LYS A 8 12.13 -28.52 43.03
CA LYS A 8 12.26 -29.66 42.13
C LYS A 8 11.83 -30.92 42.90
N THR A 9 10.78 -31.58 42.44
CA THR A 9 10.43 -32.97 42.80
C THR A 9 9.84 -33.59 41.54
N GLU A 10 10.66 -34.30 40.78
CA GLU A 10 10.88 -35.75 40.86
C GLU A 10 10.20 -36.37 39.66
N ILE A 11 11.02 -36.85 38.72
CA ILE A 11 10.56 -37.63 37.58
C ILE A 11 10.26 -39.02 38.15
N THR A 12 8.98 -39.28 38.42
CA THR A 12 8.48 -40.63 38.65
C THR A 12 7.75 -41.06 37.39
N THR A 13 8.41 -41.90 36.61
CA THR A 13 7.78 -42.66 35.52
C THR A 13 6.79 -43.65 36.14
N GLY A 14 5.50 -43.36 36.00
CA GLY A 14 4.40 -44.26 36.33
C GLY A 14 3.25 -44.02 35.36
N ASN A 15 2.93 -45.04 34.57
CA ASN A 15 1.86 -45.03 33.57
C ASN A 15 0.52 -44.58 34.18
N ASN A 16 0.03 -43.41 33.79
CA ASN A 16 -1.34 -42.99 34.00
C ASN A 16 -1.79 -42.27 32.72
N GLU A 17 -2.76 -42.88 32.03
CA GLU A 17 -3.80 -42.24 31.23
C GLU A 17 -3.31 -41.12 30.29
N ASN A 18 -3.10 -41.47 29.02
CA ASN A 18 -3.10 -40.51 27.92
C ASN A 18 -4.47 -39.83 27.87
N GLU A 19 -4.68 -38.82 28.71
CA GLU A 19 -5.65 -37.79 28.41
C GLU A 19 -5.14 -37.12 27.14
N GLU A 20 -5.61 -37.59 25.97
CA GLU A 20 -5.50 -36.83 24.74
C GLU A 20 -6.11 -35.47 25.04
N ILE A 21 -5.26 -34.47 25.29
CA ILE A 21 -5.70 -33.08 25.43
C ILE A 21 -6.30 -32.73 24.08
N GLN A 22 -7.63 -32.85 23.96
CA GLN A 22 -8.34 -32.55 22.74
C GLN A 22 -8.35 -31.03 22.58
N TYR A 23 -7.38 -30.52 21.82
CA TYR A 23 -7.40 -29.13 21.39
C TYR A 23 -8.55 -28.94 20.39
N THR A 24 -9.44 -28.01 20.69
CA THR A 24 -10.38 -27.53 19.69
C THR A 24 -9.62 -26.89 18.53
N SER A 25 -10.20 -26.94 17.32
CA SER A 25 -9.53 -26.44 16.11
C SER A 25 -9.01 -25.01 16.31
N GLY A 26 -7.72 -24.80 16.01
CA GLY A 26 -7.05 -23.50 16.14
C GLY A 26 -6.40 -23.20 17.50
N ASN A 27 -6.60 -24.02 18.53
CA ASN A 27 -6.10 -23.77 19.90
C ASN A 27 -4.88 -24.62 20.30
N HIS A 28 -4.24 -25.29 19.34
CA HIS A 28 -3.04 -26.06 19.62
C HIS A 28 -1.86 -25.12 19.96
N PRO A 29 -1.12 -25.34 21.06
CA PRO A 29 -0.06 -24.44 21.53
C PRO A 29 1.03 -24.20 20.48
N ASN A 30 1.44 -25.23 19.72
CA ASN A 30 2.41 -25.09 18.63
C ASN A 30 1.88 -24.21 17.47
N SER A 31 0.57 -24.18 17.25
CA SER A 31 -0.05 -23.33 16.23
C SER A 31 -0.08 -21.87 16.69
N LEU A 32 -0.36 -21.62 17.97
CA LEU A 32 -0.38 -20.27 18.54
C LEU A 32 1.02 -19.66 18.67
N ALA A 33 2.03 -20.47 19.00
CA ALA A 33 3.40 -20.01 19.19
C ALA A 33 4.02 -19.35 17.94
N ASN A 34 3.55 -19.72 16.74
CA ASN A 34 4.04 -19.19 15.46
C ASN A 34 3.17 -18.07 14.88
N LEU A 35 2.07 -17.69 15.53
CA LEU A 35 1.16 -16.65 15.03
C LEU A 35 1.51 -15.30 15.65
N THR A 36 1.89 -14.33 14.81
CA THR A 36 2.03 -12.93 15.19
C THR A 36 0.73 -12.19 14.84
N PRO A 37 -0.12 -11.82 15.81
CA PRO A 37 -1.35 -11.11 15.51
C PRO A 37 -1.04 -9.70 14.98
N PHE A 38 -1.69 -9.31 13.88
CA PHE A 38 -1.61 -7.94 13.37
C PHE A 38 -2.20 -6.95 14.38
N PRO A 39 -1.61 -5.74 14.54
CA PRO A 39 -2.17 -4.73 15.41
C PRO A 39 -3.61 -4.38 14.99
N LYS A 40 -4.49 -4.23 15.98
CA LYS A 40 -5.91 -3.92 15.75
C LYS A 40 -6.02 -2.62 14.93
N GLY A 41 -6.75 -2.68 13.81
CA GLY A 41 -6.92 -1.55 12.89
C GLY A 41 -5.92 -1.49 11.73
N VAL A 42 -4.91 -2.35 11.71
CA VAL A 42 -3.97 -2.49 10.59
C VAL A 42 -4.34 -3.76 9.83
N SER A 43 -4.82 -3.59 8.59
CA SER A 43 -4.92 -4.70 7.66
C SER A 43 -3.53 -5.26 7.41
N GLY A 44 -3.35 -6.59 7.49
CA GLY A 44 -2.10 -7.25 7.11
C GLY A 44 -1.70 -7.03 5.64
N ASN A 45 -2.56 -6.39 4.84
CA ASN A 45 -2.22 -5.84 3.54
C ASN A 45 -2.11 -4.29 3.63
N PRO A 46 -0.91 -3.73 3.77
CA PRO A 46 -0.71 -2.28 3.86
C PRO A 46 -1.18 -1.51 2.62
N LEU A 47 -1.32 -2.17 1.46
CA LEU A 47 -1.83 -1.57 0.21
C LEU A 47 -3.35 -1.74 0.04
N GLY A 48 -4.02 -2.43 0.97
CA GLY A 48 -5.46 -2.66 0.92
C GLY A 48 -5.91 -3.45 -0.32
N ARG A 49 -7.23 -3.46 -0.57
CA ARG A 49 -7.80 -4.07 -1.77
C ARG A 49 -7.39 -3.22 -2.99
N PRO A 50 -6.84 -3.83 -4.08
CA PRO A 50 -6.58 -3.11 -5.31
C PRO A 50 -7.84 -2.36 -5.79
N THR A 51 -7.67 -1.11 -6.19
CA THR A 51 -8.78 -0.32 -6.73
C THR A 51 -9.27 -0.93 -8.05
N LYS A 52 -10.54 -0.71 -8.41
CA LYS A 52 -11.18 -1.30 -9.61
C LYS A 52 -10.38 -1.10 -10.91
N TYR A 53 -9.52 -0.09 -10.97
CA TYR A 53 -8.79 0.32 -12.17
C TYR A 53 -7.27 0.37 -11.99
N GLU A 54 -6.71 -0.33 -11.00
CA GLU A 54 -5.27 -0.28 -10.71
C GLU A 54 -4.41 -0.67 -11.91
N ASN A 55 -4.79 -1.74 -12.63
CA ASN A 55 -4.06 -2.19 -13.82
C ASN A 55 -4.12 -1.16 -14.96
N LEU A 56 -5.27 -0.51 -15.16
CA LEU A 56 -5.43 0.53 -16.17
C LEU A 56 -4.59 1.77 -15.80
N LYS A 57 -4.59 2.17 -14.53
CA LYS A 57 -3.75 3.26 -14.03
C LYS A 57 -2.27 2.98 -14.30
N ARG A 58 -1.79 1.76 -14.02
CA ARG A 58 -0.40 1.37 -14.30
C ARG A 58 -0.09 1.47 -15.80
N ALA A 59 -0.92 0.88 -16.66
CA ALA A 59 -0.70 0.92 -18.11
C ALA A 59 -0.73 2.37 -18.67
N LEU A 60 -1.62 3.23 -18.16
CA LEU A 60 -1.68 4.63 -18.56
C LEU A 60 -0.48 5.45 -18.04
N ASN A 61 0.04 5.13 -16.86
CA ASN A 61 1.25 5.75 -16.36
C ASN A 61 2.45 5.39 -17.24
N GLU A 62 2.61 4.11 -17.59
CA GLU A 62 3.66 3.63 -18.50
C GLU A 62 3.55 4.34 -19.87
N LEU A 63 2.34 4.38 -20.45
CA LEU A 63 2.08 5.09 -21.71
C LEU A 63 2.37 6.59 -21.62
N GLY A 64 2.17 7.18 -20.43
CA GLY A 64 2.41 8.59 -20.16
C GLY A 64 3.89 8.98 -20.25
N ASP A 65 4.79 8.03 -19.96
CA ASP A 65 6.24 8.25 -19.92
C ASP A 65 6.93 7.91 -21.25
N GLU A 66 6.19 7.36 -22.21
CA GLU A 66 6.69 7.15 -23.58
C GLU A 66 6.89 8.48 -24.31
N GLU A 67 8.02 8.56 -25.01
CA GLU A 67 8.37 9.67 -25.91
C GLU A 67 7.44 9.70 -27.12
N THR A 68 7.07 10.89 -27.55
CA THR A 68 6.28 11.10 -28.77
C THR A 68 7.10 11.83 -29.82
N PHE A 69 6.66 11.69 -31.07
CA PHE A 69 7.37 12.24 -32.21
C PHE A 69 6.41 12.90 -33.18
N ASP A 70 6.85 13.99 -33.78
CA ASP A 70 6.12 14.67 -34.86
C ASP A 70 6.16 13.86 -36.17
N TYR A 71 5.52 14.39 -37.22
CA TYR A 71 5.52 13.80 -38.55
C TYR A 71 6.93 13.63 -39.16
N TRP A 72 7.89 14.44 -38.72
CA TRP A 72 9.29 14.39 -39.14
C TRP A 72 10.19 13.60 -38.19
N LYS A 73 9.60 12.82 -37.27
CA LYS A 73 10.28 12.01 -36.26
C LYS A 73 11.15 12.81 -35.28
N LYS A 74 10.81 14.07 -35.03
CA LYS A 74 11.46 14.88 -33.99
C LYS A 74 10.77 14.66 -32.66
N PRO A 75 11.51 14.55 -31.55
CA PRO A 75 10.94 14.34 -30.23
C PRO A 75 10.09 15.55 -29.79
N GLU A 76 8.89 15.30 -29.28
CA GLU A 76 7.97 16.32 -28.75
C GLU A 76 7.83 16.26 -27.21
N GLY A 77 8.56 15.35 -26.58
CA GLY A 77 8.48 15.03 -25.15
C GLY A 77 7.54 13.85 -24.89
N THR A 78 7.37 13.54 -23.62
CA THR A 78 6.46 12.48 -23.18
C THR A 78 4.99 12.90 -23.37
N ARG A 79 4.08 11.93 -23.43
CA ARG A 79 2.63 12.23 -23.48
C ARG A 79 2.19 13.04 -22.26
N ARG A 80 2.73 12.71 -21.08
CA ARG A 80 2.45 13.41 -19.83
C ARG A 80 2.83 14.88 -19.91
N GLU A 81 4.04 15.18 -20.40
CA GLU A 81 4.51 16.55 -20.60
C GLU A 81 3.64 17.33 -21.58
N GLN A 82 3.22 16.71 -22.68
CA GLN A 82 2.33 17.37 -23.64
C GLN A 82 0.98 17.72 -23.04
N VAL A 83 0.41 16.88 -22.19
CA VAL A 83 -0.83 17.20 -21.47
C VAL A 83 -0.61 18.42 -20.57
N TRP A 84 0.49 18.49 -19.82
CA TRP A 84 0.81 19.65 -19.00
C TRP A 84 0.98 20.93 -19.82
N LYS A 85 1.71 20.86 -20.93
CA LYS A 85 1.86 21.99 -21.87
C LYS A 85 0.51 22.41 -22.46
N THR A 86 -0.36 21.46 -22.76
CA THR A 86 -1.71 21.71 -23.28
C THR A 86 -2.59 22.42 -22.25
N ILE A 87 -2.53 22.03 -20.97
CA ILE A 87 -3.26 22.71 -19.89
C ILE A 87 -2.90 24.20 -19.86
N TRP A 88 -1.61 24.53 -19.88
CA TRP A 88 -1.17 25.93 -19.95
C TRP A 88 -1.61 26.63 -21.24
N LYS A 89 -1.47 25.96 -22.38
CA LYS A 89 -1.85 26.51 -23.69
C LYS A 89 -3.33 26.87 -23.76
N GLU A 90 -4.22 25.99 -23.30
CA GLU A 90 -5.67 26.23 -23.31
C GLU A 90 -6.08 27.27 -22.25
N ALA A 91 -5.42 27.31 -21.10
CA ALA A 91 -5.62 28.38 -20.13
C ALA A 91 -5.24 29.76 -20.70
N ILE A 92 -4.10 29.88 -21.39
CA ILE A 92 -3.65 31.12 -22.06
C ILE A 92 -4.62 31.53 -23.16
N ARG A 93 -5.22 30.56 -23.89
CA ARG A 93 -6.28 30.83 -24.87
C ARG A 93 -7.58 31.36 -24.25
N GLY A 94 -7.74 31.23 -22.94
CA GLY A 94 -8.91 31.70 -22.20
C GLY A 94 -9.97 30.64 -21.95
N ASP A 95 -9.66 29.35 -22.08
CA ASP A 95 -10.60 28.29 -21.66
C ASP A 95 -10.68 28.26 -20.13
N LEU A 96 -11.86 28.64 -19.63
CA LEU A 96 -12.14 28.79 -18.20
C LEU A 96 -11.87 27.52 -17.40
N LYS A 97 -12.07 26.33 -17.96
CA LYS A 97 -11.86 25.07 -17.22
C LYS A 97 -10.40 24.88 -16.84
N TYR A 98 -9.49 25.21 -17.75
CA TYR A 98 -8.05 25.09 -17.50
C TYR A 98 -7.54 26.20 -16.59
N VAL A 99 -8.06 27.42 -16.73
CA VAL A 99 -7.78 28.53 -15.80
C VAL A 99 -8.23 28.16 -14.38
N GLN A 100 -9.44 27.61 -14.22
CA GLN A 100 -9.95 27.16 -12.93
C GLN A 100 -9.12 26.02 -12.34
N LEU A 101 -8.69 25.06 -13.16
CA LEU A 101 -7.80 23.98 -12.72
C LEU A 101 -6.47 24.54 -12.18
N LEU A 102 -5.83 25.45 -12.91
CA LEU A 102 -4.56 26.05 -12.50
C LEU A 102 -4.70 26.92 -11.25
N ALA A 103 -5.79 27.70 -11.15
CA ALA A 103 -6.10 28.49 -9.96
C ALA A 103 -6.33 27.60 -8.73
N TRP A 104 -7.09 26.50 -8.89
CA TRP A 104 -7.33 25.55 -7.80
C TRP A 104 -6.05 24.89 -7.28
N LEU A 105 -5.08 24.65 -8.16
CA LEU A 105 -3.77 24.12 -7.81
C LEU A 105 -2.82 25.18 -7.21
N GLY A 106 -3.21 26.47 -7.17
CA GLY A 106 -2.34 27.57 -6.75
C GLY A 106 -1.22 27.90 -7.75
N CYS A 107 -1.31 27.42 -8.99
CA CYS A 107 -0.26 27.64 -10.00
C CYS A 107 -0.23 29.06 -10.57
N LEU A 108 -1.22 29.88 -10.25
CA LEU A 108 -1.34 31.28 -10.68
C LEU A 108 -1.08 32.28 -9.54
N ASP A 109 -0.78 31.78 -8.34
CA ASP A 109 -0.46 32.62 -7.18
C ASP A 109 0.99 33.11 -7.28
N ASP A 110 1.24 34.34 -6.83
CA ASP A 110 2.61 34.86 -6.76
C ASP A 110 3.43 34.01 -5.78
N SER A 111 4.62 33.58 -6.21
CA SER A 111 5.57 32.87 -5.35
C SER A 111 6.01 33.80 -4.21
N LYS A 112 5.62 33.46 -2.98
CA LYS A 112 6.09 34.12 -1.75
C LYS A 112 7.48 33.66 -1.34
#